data_AF-A0A2D6CVP3-F1
#
_entry.id   AF-A0A2D6CVP3-F1
#
_cell.length_a   1.000
_cell.length_b   1.000
_cell.length_c   1.000
_cell.angle_alpha   90.00
_cell.angle_beta   90.00
_cell.angle_gamma   90.00
#
_symmetry.space_group_name_H-M   'P 1'
#
loop_
_entity.id
_entity.type
_entity.pdbx_description
1 polymer ?
#
loop_
_entity_poly.entity_id
_entity_poly.type
_entity_poly.pdbx_seq_one_letter_code
_entity_poly.pdbx_strand_id
1 'polypeptide(L)'
;MDIIPRLSAIGLALGLVVGGPIGCADRVDEIDEVVIAPELVAAGAALASAEQFMKNAGVAIDFDDASQLENLQANLPNPNDLKAPAVQENIEGAIGSLNEVFEHMGTTLPEEQLVPYGAPAQGNLSDVSLSASDESMILVHLAYLTSLDAVSMLAQVGGDLFQIEYPASFETGEVYEFALNLDTSSMSPDEILARFGDEQRQAVLDAVMILTGGVVSAAGRGPDVDANLHRRSGLFYLNLAAERIAENSAEVEDAIGELRDTVNKNLSLEILQELETWGFTIESLPAELVNLVDGV
;
A
#
# COMPACT_ATOMS: atom_id res chain seq x y z
N MET A 1 -26.85 14.37 2.96
CA MET A 1 -27.41 15.55 2.26
C MET A 1 -26.19 16.41 1.91
N ASP A 2 -25.97 16.58 0.61
CA ASP A 2 -24.82 17.24 -0.06
C ASP A 2 -23.43 16.66 0.25
N ILE A 3 -23.11 15.59 -0.48
CA ILE A 3 -21.77 15.02 -0.68
C ILE A 3 -20.96 16.07 -1.43
N ILE A 4 -20.02 16.72 -0.77
CA ILE A 4 -19.16 17.73 -1.37
C ILE A 4 -18.15 17.01 -2.29
N PRO A 5 -18.17 17.25 -3.61
CA PRO A 5 -17.21 16.64 -4.53
C PRO A 5 -15.86 17.37 -4.36
N ARG A 6 -14.82 16.68 -3.86
CA ARG A 6 -13.48 17.25 -3.72
C ARG A 6 -12.36 16.40 -4.31
N LEU A 7 -12.65 15.66 -5.37
CA LEU A 7 -11.67 15.32 -6.42
C LEU A 7 -11.39 16.48 -7.39
N SER A 8 -11.77 17.71 -7.01
CA SER A 8 -12.02 18.83 -7.91
C SER A 8 -10.80 19.72 -8.18
N ALA A 9 -9.57 19.32 -7.86
CA ALA A 9 -8.39 20.09 -8.25
C ALA A 9 -7.54 19.33 -9.28
N ILE A 10 -7.21 18.07 -8.97
CA ILE A 10 -6.45 17.19 -9.88
C ILE A 10 -7.34 16.68 -11.02
N GLY A 11 -8.59 16.30 -10.73
CA GLY A 11 -9.57 15.93 -11.76
C GLY A 11 -10.01 17.10 -12.65
N LEU A 12 -10.01 18.34 -12.13
CA LEU A 12 -10.31 19.54 -12.92
C LEU A 12 -9.17 19.89 -13.89
N ALA A 13 -7.90 19.64 -13.51
CA ALA A 13 -6.76 19.80 -14.42
C ALA A 13 -6.79 18.78 -15.57
N LEU A 14 -7.16 17.52 -15.30
CA LEU A 14 -7.34 16.48 -16.33
C LEU A 14 -8.55 16.75 -17.24
N GLY A 15 -9.66 17.26 -16.70
CA GLY A 15 -10.84 17.65 -17.48
C GLY A 15 -10.60 18.81 -18.46
N LEU A 16 -9.62 19.67 -18.18
CA LEU A 16 -9.23 20.79 -19.03
C LEU A 16 -8.29 20.38 -20.19
N VAL A 17 -7.54 19.28 -20.06
CA VAL A 17 -6.56 18.84 -21.08
C VAL A 17 -7.20 17.99 -22.20
N VAL A 18 -8.36 17.37 -21.99
CA VAL A 18 -9.02 16.49 -22.99
C VAL A 18 -10.07 17.24 -23.85
N GLY A 19 -10.32 18.52 -23.61
CA GLY A 19 -11.42 19.26 -24.24
C GLY A 19 -11.00 20.27 -25.33
N GLY A 20 -10.97 19.84 -26.60
CA GLY A 20 -11.14 20.77 -27.71
C GLY A 20 -11.28 20.08 -29.07
N PRO A 21 -12.00 20.65 -30.08
CA PRO A 21 -12.90 21.82 -30.07
C PRO A 21 -14.26 21.53 -30.76
N ILE A 22 -15.40 21.95 -30.18
CA ILE A 22 -16.65 22.07 -30.96
C ILE A 22 -17.42 23.33 -30.57
N GLY A 23 -17.51 24.27 -31.52
CA GLY A 23 -18.78 24.90 -31.89
C GLY A 23 -19.16 26.21 -31.19
N CYS A 24 -19.11 27.29 -31.97
CA CYS A 24 -19.54 28.66 -31.67
C CYS A 24 -20.95 28.81 -31.05
N ALA A 25 -21.05 29.57 -29.95
CA ALA A 25 -22.17 30.47 -29.65
C ALA A 25 -21.64 31.64 -28.78
N ASP A 26 -22.17 32.84 -29.02
CA ASP A 26 -21.64 34.15 -28.63
C ASP A 26 -21.32 34.39 -27.14
N ARG A 27 -20.16 35.03 -26.93
CA ARG A 27 -19.70 35.97 -25.87
C ARG A 27 -20.25 35.85 -24.44
N VAL A 28 -19.35 35.55 -23.49
CA VAL A 28 -19.08 36.36 -22.29
C VAL A 28 -17.57 36.23 -21.95
N ASP A 29 -16.91 37.39 -21.90
CA ASP A 29 -15.71 37.85 -21.15
C ASP A 29 -14.46 36.97 -21.01
N GLU A 30 -13.30 37.64 -20.97
CA GLU A 30 -11.96 37.10 -20.70
C GLU A 30 -12.03 35.89 -19.75
N ILE A 31 -11.81 34.70 -20.30
CA ILE A 31 -11.38 33.57 -19.48
C ILE A 31 -9.99 33.98 -19.03
N ASP A 32 -9.87 34.49 -17.80
CA ASP A 32 -8.59 34.54 -17.09
C ASP A 32 -7.95 33.18 -17.32
N GLU A 33 -6.87 33.16 -18.10
CA GLU A 33 -6.15 31.95 -18.44
C GLU A 33 -5.71 31.35 -17.11
N VAL A 34 -6.41 30.30 -16.67
CA VAL A 34 -6.13 29.65 -15.38
C VAL A 34 -4.75 29.05 -15.54
N VAL A 35 -3.73 29.75 -15.04
CA VAL A 35 -2.35 29.26 -15.04
C VAL A 35 -2.31 28.11 -14.03
N ILE A 36 -2.45 26.89 -14.54
CA ILE A 36 -2.27 25.67 -13.75
C ILE A 36 -0.76 25.51 -13.55
N ALA A 37 -0.34 25.34 -12.29
CA ALA A 37 1.05 25.11 -11.94
C ALA A 37 1.57 23.84 -12.68
N PRO A 38 2.76 23.87 -13.32
CA PRO A 38 3.33 22.70 -14.00
C PRO A 38 3.41 21.45 -13.10
N GLU A 39 3.63 21.66 -11.80
CA GLU A 39 3.68 20.63 -10.77
C GLU A 39 2.35 19.87 -10.66
N LEU A 40 1.21 20.59 -10.70
CA LEU A 40 -0.12 19.97 -10.69
C LEU A 40 -0.38 19.14 -11.94
N VAL A 41 0.11 19.58 -13.10
CA VAL A 41 -0.03 18.84 -14.36
C VAL A 41 0.78 17.55 -14.30
N ALA A 42 2.01 17.61 -13.78
CA ALA A 42 2.87 16.45 -13.61
C ALA A 42 2.29 15.46 -12.58
N ALA A 43 1.85 15.95 -11.42
CA ALA A 43 1.16 15.14 -10.41
C ALA A 43 -0.11 14.48 -10.95
N GLY A 44 -0.92 15.21 -11.73
CA GLY A 44 -2.11 14.65 -12.38
C GLY A 44 -1.80 13.59 -13.43
N ALA A 45 -0.72 13.75 -14.19
CA ALA A 45 -0.26 12.74 -15.15
C ALA A 45 0.23 11.47 -14.46
N ALA A 46 0.98 11.62 -13.36
CA ALA A 46 1.45 10.51 -12.54
C ALA A 46 0.27 9.73 -11.91
N LEU A 47 -0.73 10.43 -11.37
CA LEU A 47 -1.96 9.81 -10.86
C LEU A 47 -2.71 9.04 -11.96
N ALA A 48 -2.87 9.62 -13.14
CA ALA A 48 -3.53 8.95 -14.27
C ALA A 48 -2.77 7.71 -14.75
N SER A 49 -1.44 7.74 -14.74
CA SER A 49 -0.60 6.57 -14.99
C SER A 49 -0.81 5.49 -13.93
N ALA A 50 -0.84 5.85 -12.65
CA ALA A 50 -1.11 4.91 -11.56
C ALA A 50 -2.47 4.22 -11.75
N GLU A 51 -3.53 4.97 -12.05
CA GLU A 51 -4.84 4.40 -12.34
C GLU A 51 -4.84 3.44 -13.52
N GLN A 52 -4.10 3.77 -14.59
CA GLN A 52 -4.01 2.91 -15.77
C GLN A 52 -3.28 1.61 -15.44
N PHE A 53 -2.22 1.68 -14.65
CA PHE A 53 -1.50 0.51 -14.16
C PHE A 53 -2.40 -0.37 -13.27
N MET A 54 -3.12 0.22 -12.32
CA MET A 54 -4.09 -0.51 -11.49
C MET A 54 -5.18 -1.20 -12.32
N LYS A 55 -5.69 -0.53 -13.36
CA LYS A 55 -6.66 -1.12 -14.32
C LYS A 55 -6.07 -2.30 -15.08
N ASN A 56 -4.82 -2.19 -15.53
CA ASN A 56 -4.12 -3.26 -16.24
C ASN A 56 -3.82 -4.47 -15.35
N ALA A 57 -3.53 -4.24 -14.06
CA ALA A 57 -3.36 -5.28 -13.05
C ALA A 57 -4.70 -5.93 -12.63
N GLY A 58 -5.85 -5.32 -12.95
CA GLY A 58 -7.16 -5.81 -12.51
C GLY A 58 -7.47 -5.53 -11.04
N VAL A 59 -6.75 -4.58 -10.43
CA VAL A 59 -6.82 -4.23 -9.00
C VAL A 59 -7.27 -2.78 -8.80
N ALA A 60 -7.88 -2.19 -9.83
CA ALA A 60 -8.40 -0.83 -9.76
C ALA A 60 -9.55 -0.77 -8.75
N ILE A 61 -9.40 0.14 -7.80
CA ILE A 61 -10.38 0.45 -6.77
C ILE A 61 -10.66 1.93 -6.77
N ASP A 62 -11.90 2.27 -6.41
CA ASP A 62 -12.37 3.65 -6.38
C ASP A 62 -12.66 4.02 -4.93
N PHE A 63 -11.68 4.61 -4.26
CA PHE A 63 -11.85 5.04 -2.88
C PHE A 63 -12.55 6.40 -2.72
N ASP A 64 -13.32 6.84 -3.72
CA ASP A 64 -14.17 8.04 -3.61
C ASP A 64 -15.25 7.91 -2.52
N ASP A 65 -15.46 6.69 -2.03
CA ASP A 65 -16.36 6.36 -0.92
C ASP A 65 -15.57 5.64 0.21
N ALA A 66 -15.43 6.32 1.34
CA ALA A 66 -14.75 5.78 2.52
C ALA A 66 -15.38 4.49 3.06
N SER A 67 -16.66 4.23 2.79
CA SER A 67 -17.30 2.95 3.16
C SER A 67 -16.69 1.74 2.44
N GLN A 68 -15.94 1.96 1.35
CA GLN A 68 -15.18 0.89 0.69
C GLN A 68 -13.94 0.48 1.51
N LEU A 69 -13.43 1.34 2.39
CA LEU A 69 -12.35 0.99 3.31
C LEU A 69 -12.84 0.00 4.38
N GLU A 70 -14.11 0.08 4.75
CA GLU A 70 -14.75 -0.83 5.72
C GLU A 70 -14.96 -2.25 5.18
N ASN A 71 -14.84 -2.46 3.87
CA ASN A 71 -15.05 -3.76 3.23
C ASN A 71 -13.87 -4.17 2.34
N LEU A 72 -12.67 -4.16 2.91
CA LEU A 72 -11.44 -4.63 2.27
C LEU A 72 -11.56 -6.02 1.64
N GLN A 73 -12.34 -6.91 2.25
CA GLN A 73 -12.59 -8.24 1.73
C GLN A 73 -13.18 -8.21 0.31
N ALA A 74 -14.11 -7.30 0.04
CA ALA A 74 -14.72 -7.15 -1.28
C ALA A 74 -13.76 -6.52 -2.32
N ASN A 75 -12.71 -5.85 -1.85
CA ASN A 75 -11.82 -5.02 -2.67
C ASN A 75 -10.43 -5.63 -2.88
N LEU A 76 -10.07 -6.64 -2.09
CA LEU A 76 -8.85 -7.38 -2.30
C LEU A 76 -9.04 -8.46 -3.37
N PRO A 77 -8.07 -8.64 -4.28
CA PRO A 77 -8.10 -9.66 -5.31
C PRO A 77 -7.68 -11.02 -4.75
N ASN A 78 -8.12 -12.09 -5.41
CA ASN A 78 -7.70 -13.43 -5.06
C ASN A 78 -6.18 -13.55 -5.30
N PRO A 79 -5.39 -14.15 -4.40
CA PRO A 79 -3.95 -14.29 -4.59
C PRO A 79 -3.57 -15.01 -5.89
N ASN A 80 -4.42 -15.93 -6.37
CA ASN A 80 -4.19 -16.62 -7.64
C ASN A 80 -4.25 -15.68 -8.85
N ASP A 81 -5.06 -14.63 -8.79
CA ASP A 81 -5.18 -13.64 -9.85
C ASP A 81 -3.94 -12.73 -9.91
N LEU A 82 -3.17 -12.69 -8.83
CA LEU A 82 -1.93 -11.91 -8.70
C LEU A 82 -0.67 -12.65 -9.17
N LYS A 83 -0.76 -13.93 -9.54
CA LYS A 83 0.41 -14.78 -9.87
C LYS A 83 1.10 -14.43 -11.19
N ALA A 84 0.48 -13.63 -12.05
CA ALA A 84 1.06 -13.32 -13.35
C ALA A 84 2.16 -12.25 -13.19
N PRO A 85 3.37 -12.44 -13.74
CA PRO A 85 4.44 -11.43 -13.65
C PRO A 85 4.03 -10.05 -14.21
N ALA A 86 3.18 -10.03 -15.24
CA ALA A 86 2.64 -8.79 -15.79
C ALA A 86 1.70 -8.07 -14.80
N VAL A 87 1.02 -8.79 -13.91
CA VAL A 87 0.20 -8.16 -12.85
C VAL A 87 1.12 -7.48 -11.85
N GLN A 88 2.20 -8.15 -11.43
CA GLN A 88 3.20 -7.55 -10.54
C GLN A 88 3.84 -6.29 -11.15
N GLU A 89 4.32 -6.37 -12.39
CA GLU A 89 4.91 -5.21 -13.10
C GLU A 89 3.96 -4.00 -13.16
N ASN A 90 2.66 -4.25 -13.35
CA ASN A 90 1.66 -3.19 -13.32
C ASN A 90 1.44 -2.67 -11.89
N ILE A 91 1.45 -3.51 -10.85
CA ILE A 91 1.35 -3.06 -9.45
C ILE A 91 2.57 -2.17 -9.10
N GLU A 92 3.78 -2.63 -9.40
CA GLU A 92 5.01 -1.85 -9.21
C GLU A 92 4.97 -0.52 -9.98
N GLY A 93 4.50 -0.54 -11.23
CA GLY A 93 4.30 0.67 -12.03
C GLY A 93 3.32 1.66 -11.38
N ALA A 94 2.26 1.17 -10.76
CA ALA A 94 1.32 2.00 -10.00
C ALA A 94 1.95 2.60 -8.75
N ILE A 95 2.71 1.81 -7.98
CA ILE A 95 3.45 2.28 -6.79
C ILE A 95 4.44 3.39 -7.18
N GLY A 96 5.24 3.15 -8.22
CA GLY A 96 6.19 4.14 -8.74
C GLY A 96 5.50 5.45 -9.13
N SER A 97 4.39 5.35 -9.87
CA SER A 97 3.62 6.52 -10.32
C SER A 97 2.99 7.30 -9.15
N LEU A 98 2.48 6.63 -8.11
CA LEU A 98 1.96 7.32 -6.92
C LEU A 98 3.07 8.01 -6.11
N ASN A 99 4.27 7.42 -6.05
CA ASN A 99 5.42 8.07 -5.43
C ASN A 99 5.83 9.36 -6.19
N GLU A 100 5.76 9.36 -7.52
CA GLU A 100 6.02 10.56 -8.34
C GLU A 100 5.04 11.70 -8.04
N VAL A 101 3.79 11.40 -7.64
CA VAL A 101 2.83 12.43 -7.19
C VAL A 101 3.41 13.21 -6.01
N PHE A 102 3.96 12.54 -5.00
CA PHE A 102 4.57 13.23 -3.87
C PHE A 102 5.82 14.04 -4.26
N GLU A 103 6.63 13.53 -5.19
CA GLU A 103 7.80 14.26 -5.70
C GLU A 103 7.42 15.56 -6.39
N HIS A 104 6.43 15.51 -7.29
CA HIS A 104 5.94 16.67 -8.01
C HIS A 104 5.29 17.70 -7.07
N MET A 105 4.60 17.23 -6.03
CA MET A 105 3.95 18.09 -5.05
C MET A 105 4.90 18.61 -3.96
N GLY A 106 6.18 18.21 -3.97
CA GLY A 106 7.17 18.61 -2.98
C GLY A 106 6.88 18.05 -1.57
N THR A 107 6.00 17.05 -1.46
CA THR A 107 5.64 16.45 -0.18
C THR A 107 6.74 15.50 0.24
N THR A 108 7.42 15.83 1.34
CA THR A 108 8.40 14.91 1.94
C THR A 108 7.69 14.01 2.93
N LEU A 109 7.63 12.71 2.61
CA LEU A 109 7.14 11.71 3.56
C LEU A 109 8.10 11.62 4.76
N PRO A 110 7.59 11.51 6.00
CA PRO A 110 8.44 11.37 7.17
C PRO A 110 9.35 10.15 7.03
N GLU A 111 10.51 10.19 7.71
CA GLU A 111 11.33 8.99 7.84
C GLU A 111 10.51 7.88 8.53
N GLU A 112 10.71 6.63 8.11
CA GLU A 112 10.18 5.46 8.80
C GLU A 112 10.90 5.35 10.15
N GLN A 113 10.45 6.11 11.13
CA GLN A 113 10.98 6.06 12.49
C GLN A 113 10.32 4.91 13.23
N LEU A 114 11.12 4.19 14.01
CA LEU A 114 10.68 3.20 14.98
C LEU A 114 10.00 3.91 16.20
N VAL A 115 8.86 4.59 15.97
CA VAL A 115 7.80 5.06 16.94
C VAL A 115 8.16 6.19 17.94
N PRO A 116 7.22 6.98 18.52
CA PRO A 116 5.86 7.41 18.12
C PRO A 116 5.75 8.93 17.83
N TYR A 117 4.67 9.28 17.12
CA TYR A 117 3.92 10.54 17.20
C TYR A 117 4.70 11.86 17.31
N GLY A 118 4.80 12.52 16.17
CA GLY A 118 4.95 13.95 16.05
C GLY A 118 4.67 14.34 14.61
N ALA A 119 3.55 15.03 14.37
CA ALA A 119 3.18 15.53 13.06
C ALA A 119 4.41 16.11 12.33
N PRO A 120 4.71 15.70 11.08
CA PRO A 120 5.93 16.13 10.41
C PRO A 120 5.96 17.64 10.26
N ALA A 121 7.11 18.24 10.55
CA ALA A 121 7.39 19.61 10.13
C ALA A 121 7.37 19.64 8.60
N GLN A 122 6.42 20.41 8.03
CA GLN A 122 6.33 20.66 6.60
C GLN A 122 7.65 21.28 6.10
N GLY A 123 8.48 20.48 5.45
CA GLY A 123 9.69 20.94 4.77
C GLY A 123 9.33 21.54 3.41
N ASN A 124 9.87 22.74 3.13
CA ASN A 124 9.78 23.52 1.88
C ASN A 124 8.60 23.17 0.97
N LEU A 125 7.44 23.71 1.35
CA LEU A 125 6.23 23.70 0.54
C LEU A 125 6.51 24.30 -0.84
N SER A 126 6.20 23.55 -1.90
CA SER A 126 5.82 24.14 -3.19
C SER A 126 4.66 25.12 -2.96
N ASP A 127 4.51 26.15 -3.80
CA ASP A 127 3.37 27.10 -3.72
C ASP A 127 2.01 26.39 -3.88
N VAL A 128 2.01 25.12 -4.30
CA VAL A 128 0.87 24.22 -4.36
C VAL A 128 1.19 22.94 -3.59
N SER A 129 0.30 22.54 -2.67
CA SER A 129 0.39 21.30 -1.91
C SER A 129 -0.86 20.44 -2.10
N LEU A 130 -0.75 19.13 -1.83
CA LEU A 130 -1.91 18.26 -1.72
C LEU A 130 -2.80 18.72 -0.56
N SER A 131 -4.12 18.50 -0.68
CA SER A 131 -4.98 18.60 0.50
C SER A 131 -4.71 17.40 1.42
N ALA A 132 -4.96 17.55 2.72
CA ALA A 132 -4.81 16.43 3.66
C ALA A 132 -5.66 15.21 3.24
N SER A 133 -6.84 15.44 2.66
CA SER A 133 -7.69 14.37 2.12
C SER A 133 -7.01 13.66 0.94
N ASP A 134 -6.51 14.41 -0.05
CA ASP A 134 -5.87 13.82 -1.24
C ASP A 134 -4.59 13.06 -0.86
N GLU A 135 -3.77 13.63 0.03
CA GLU A 135 -2.58 12.97 0.59
C GLU A 135 -2.95 11.65 1.24
N SER A 136 -3.99 11.64 2.07
CA SER A 136 -4.42 10.43 2.76
C SER A 136 -4.94 9.36 1.81
N MET A 137 -5.69 9.74 0.78
CA MET A 137 -6.16 8.78 -0.21
C MET A 137 -5.00 8.15 -0.99
N ILE A 138 -4.00 8.95 -1.38
CA ILE A 138 -2.80 8.44 -2.05
C ILE A 138 -2.04 7.47 -1.12
N LEU A 139 -1.92 7.79 0.17
CA LEU A 139 -1.29 6.91 1.15
C LEU A 139 -2.05 5.57 1.31
N VAL A 140 -3.38 5.59 1.34
CA VAL A 140 -4.18 4.35 1.36
C VAL A 140 -3.96 3.52 0.10
N HIS A 141 -3.91 4.14 -1.09
CA HIS A 141 -3.62 3.42 -2.32
C HIS A 141 -2.21 2.81 -2.32
N LEU A 142 -1.21 3.55 -1.82
CA LEU A 142 0.15 3.02 -1.69
C LEU A 142 0.19 1.82 -0.77
N ALA A 143 -0.46 1.89 0.40
CA ALA A 143 -0.58 0.76 1.31
C ALA A 143 -1.22 -0.47 0.64
N TYR A 144 -2.35 -0.26 -0.03
CA TYR A 144 -3.05 -1.30 -0.77
C TYR A 144 -2.12 -1.96 -1.81
N LEU A 145 -1.49 -1.16 -2.67
CA LEU A 145 -0.64 -1.66 -3.74
C LEU A 145 0.62 -2.36 -3.22
N THR A 146 1.28 -1.82 -2.18
CA THR A 146 2.43 -2.50 -1.55
C THR A 146 2.03 -3.84 -0.95
N SER A 147 0.82 -3.94 -0.40
CA SER A 147 0.32 -5.21 0.13
C SER A 147 0.06 -6.21 -0.98
N LEU A 148 -0.52 -5.77 -2.10
CA LEU A 148 -0.73 -6.62 -3.26
C LEU A 148 0.57 -7.07 -3.92
N ASP A 149 1.58 -6.22 -3.97
CA ASP A 149 2.88 -6.58 -4.51
C ASP A 149 3.54 -7.69 -3.68
N ALA A 150 3.55 -7.55 -2.35
CA ALA A 150 4.04 -8.60 -1.46
C ALA A 150 3.28 -9.92 -1.63
N VAL A 151 1.94 -9.87 -1.73
CA VAL A 151 1.12 -11.07 -1.98
C VAL A 151 1.40 -11.66 -3.37
N SER A 152 1.55 -10.84 -4.40
CA SER A 152 1.89 -11.26 -5.76
C SER A 152 3.24 -11.98 -5.79
N MET A 153 4.26 -11.41 -5.15
CA MET A 153 5.60 -11.96 -5.04
C MET A 153 5.58 -13.34 -4.39
N LEU A 154 4.90 -13.46 -3.25
CA LEU A 154 4.76 -14.72 -2.53
C LEU A 154 3.93 -15.76 -3.33
N ALA A 155 2.84 -15.33 -3.96
CA ALA A 155 1.99 -16.21 -4.76
C ALA A 155 2.70 -16.78 -6.00
N GLN A 156 3.66 -16.03 -6.57
CA GLN A 156 4.45 -16.46 -7.72
C GLN A 156 5.42 -17.59 -7.39
N VAL A 157 6.04 -17.57 -6.21
CA VAL A 157 7.10 -18.53 -5.83
C VAL A 157 6.66 -19.62 -4.86
N GLY A 158 5.51 -19.44 -4.18
CA GLY A 158 5.12 -20.29 -3.07
C GLY A 158 4.69 -21.69 -3.44
N GLY A 159 4.03 -21.86 -4.59
CA GLY A 159 3.05 -22.94 -4.89
C GLY A 159 3.44 -24.40 -4.65
N ASP A 160 4.70 -24.72 -4.39
CA ASP A 160 5.20 -26.04 -3.99
C ASP A 160 5.45 -26.21 -2.48
N LEU A 161 5.76 -25.13 -1.75
CA LEU A 161 6.09 -25.18 -0.31
C LEU A 161 5.07 -24.48 0.57
N PHE A 162 4.51 -23.37 0.10
CA PHE A 162 3.52 -22.61 0.84
C PHE A 162 2.46 -22.04 -0.10
N GLN A 163 1.32 -21.68 0.46
CA GLN A 163 0.24 -21.05 -0.29
C GLN A 163 -0.30 -19.85 0.45
N ILE A 164 -0.70 -18.85 -0.33
CA ILE A 164 -1.54 -17.75 0.13
C ILE A 164 -2.88 -17.93 -0.55
N GLU A 165 -3.92 -18.08 0.26
CA GLU A 165 -5.28 -18.25 -0.22
C GLU A 165 -6.23 -17.34 0.56
N TYR A 166 -7.49 -17.29 0.14
CA TYR A 166 -8.51 -16.74 1.02
C TYR A 166 -8.79 -17.71 2.16
N PRO A 167 -9.03 -17.20 3.38
CA PRO A 167 -9.38 -18.05 4.49
C PRO A 167 -10.72 -18.74 4.22
N ALA A 168 -10.88 -19.94 4.78
CA ALA A 168 -12.13 -20.69 4.67
C ALA A 168 -13.34 -19.95 5.28
N SER A 169 -13.09 -19.04 6.24
CA SER A 169 -14.07 -18.12 6.82
C SER A 169 -13.39 -16.79 7.16
N PHE A 170 -14.08 -15.70 6.88
CA PHE A 170 -13.63 -14.34 7.21
C PHE A 170 -14.07 -13.89 8.61
N GLU A 171 -14.77 -14.75 9.36
CA GLU A 171 -15.20 -14.45 10.74
C GLU A 171 -14.03 -14.30 11.72
N THR A 172 -12.83 -14.78 11.36
CA THR A 172 -11.60 -14.61 12.14
C THR A 172 -10.98 -13.23 11.99
N GLY A 173 -11.48 -12.43 11.03
CA GLY A 173 -10.92 -11.15 10.62
C GLY A 173 -9.73 -11.29 9.68
N GLU A 174 -9.27 -12.52 9.38
CA GLU A 174 -8.19 -12.77 8.43
C GLU A 174 -8.61 -12.44 7.01
N VAL A 175 -7.65 -11.94 6.24
CA VAL A 175 -7.86 -11.48 4.87
C VAL A 175 -7.23 -12.46 3.88
N TYR A 176 -6.06 -12.99 4.26
CA TYR A 176 -5.39 -14.07 3.57
C TYR A 176 -4.95 -15.11 4.59
N GLU A 177 -5.01 -16.38 4.20
CA GLU A 177 -4.46 -17.50 4.95
C GLU A 177 -3.10 -17.86 4.35
N PHE A 178 -2.08 -17.91 5.20
CA PHE A 178 -0.74 -18.35 4.83
C PHE A 178 -0.51 -19.74 5.41
N ALA A 179 -0.19 -20.71 4.55
CA ALA A 179 -0.05 -22.09 5.00
C ALA A 179 1.13 -22.78 4.33
N LEU A 180 1.88 -23.57 5.11
CA LEU A 180 2.83 -24.52 4.56
C LEU A 180 2.10 -25.72 3.97
N ASN A 181 2.48 -26.09 2.75
CA ASN A 181 2.09 -27.33 2.11
C ASN A 181 2.98 -28.50 2.58
N LEU A 182 3.31 -28.52 3.88
CA LEU A 182 4.24 -29.46 4.49
C LEU A 182 3.82 -29.81 5.92
N ASP A 183 3.86 -31.10 6.26
CA ASP A 183 3.74 -31.54 7.66
C ASP A 183 5.04 -31.24 8.42
N THR A 184 5.02 -30.15 9.19
CA THR A 184 6.15 -29.68 10.00
C THR A 184 6.12 -30.16 11.44
N SER A 185 5.13 -30.96 11.84
CA SER A 185 4.87 -31.32 13.25
C SER A 185 6.01 -32.04 13.97
N SER A 186 6.94 -32.63 13.22
CA SER A 186 8.12 -33.34 13.74
C SER A 186 9.45 -32.73 13.31
N MET A 187 9.43 -31.59 12.61
CA MET A 187 10.62 -30.92 12.08
C MET A 187 11.09 -29.81 13.03
N SER A 188 12.40 -29.65 13.16
CA SER A 188 12.99 -28.46 13.77
C SER A 188 12.90 -27.23 12.84
N PRO A 189 12.96 -26.00 13.37
CA PRO A 189 12.94 -24.78 12.55
C PRO A 189 13.99 -24.78 11.44
N ASP A 190 15.22 -25.23 11.73
CA ASP A 190 16.29 -25.34 10.72
C ASP A 190 15.95 -26.36 9.61
N GLU A 191 15.29 -27.46 9.95
CA GLU A 191 14.84 -28.47 8.98
C GLU A 191 13.69 -27.95 8.11
N ILE A 192 12.84 -27.10 8.66
CA ILE A 192 11.76 -26.41 7.92
C ILE A 192 12.38 -25.37 6.98
N LEU A 193 13.26 -24.50 7.48
CA LEU A 193 13.96 -23.50 6.67
C LEU A 193 14.74 -24.12 5.50
N ALA A 194 15.33 -25.31 5.72
CA ALA A 194 16.03 -26.06 4.68
C ALA A 194 15.12 -26.55 3.54
N ARG A 195 13.79 -26.56 3.72
CA ARG A 195 12.81 -26.89 2.66
C ARG A 195 12.56 -25.72 1.71
N PHE A 196 12.74 -24.49 2.17
CA PHE A 196 12.62 -23.31 1.32
C PHE A 196 13.74 -23.30 0.28
N GLY A 197 13.35 -23.14 -0.99
CA GLY A 197 14.26 -22.75 -2.06
C GLY A 197 14.78 -21.33 -1.85
N ASP A 198 15.87 -20.97 -2.52
CA ASP A 198 16.48 -19.64 -2.36
C ASP A 198 15.55 -18.50 -2.79
N GLU A 199 14.76 -18.70 -3.86
CA GLU A 199 13.75 -17.73 -4.33
C GLU A 199 12.60 -17.57 -3.33
N GLN A 200 12.14 -18.68 -2.73
CA GLN A 200 11.08 -18.66 -1.72
C GLN A 200 11.54 -17.95 -0.45
N ARG A 201 12.77 -18.21 0.02
CA ARG A 201 13.32 -17.48 1.17
C ARG A 201 13.38 -16.00 0.86
N GLN A 202 13.88 -15.62 -0.31
CA GLN A 202 14.01 -14.21 -0.68
C GLN A 202 12.65 -13.50 -0.73
N ALA A 203 11.65 -14.12 -1.38
CA ALA A 203 10.31 -13.55 -1.44
C ALA A 203 9.68 -13.35 -0.07
N VAL A 204 9.90 -14.26 0.88
CA VAL A 204 9.45 -14.11 2.27
C VAL A 204 10.14 -12.93 2.94
N LEU A 205 11.46 -12.80 2.80
CA LEU A 205 12.23 -11.70 3.37
C LEU A 205 11.75 -10.35 2.83
N ASP A 206 11.57 -10.26 1.52
CA ASP A 206 11.14 -9.04 0.83
C ASP A 206 9.70 -8.69 1.16
N ALA A 207 8.78 -9.65 1.14
CA ALA A 207 7.38 -9.43 1.46
C ALA A 207 7.19 -8.90 2.90
N VAL A 208 7.92 -9.44 3.88
CA VAL A 208 7.86 -8.93 5.26
C VAL A 208 8.36 -7.49 5.33
N MET A 209 9.47 -7.17 4.67
CA MET A 209 10.00 -5.81 4.61
C MET A 209 9.01 -4.85 3.94
N ILE A 210 8.41 -5.24 2.81
CA ILE A 210 7.44 -4.42 2.07
C ILE A 210 6.16 -4.22 2.88
N LEU A 211 5.64 -5.25 3.55
CA LEU A 211 4.39 -5.17 4.31
C LEU A 211 4.58 -4.39 5.61
N THR A 212 5.63 -4.72 6.35
CA THR A 212 5.76 -4.34 7.76
C THR A 212 6.90 -3.38 8.04
N GLY A 213 7.90 -3.26 7.14
CA GLY A 213 9.16 -2.56 7.43
C GLY A 213 10.08 -3.33 8.39
N GLY A 214 9.68 -4.53 8.81
CA GLY A 214 10.48 -5.44 9.63
C GLY A 214 11.63 -6.05 8.83
N VAL A 215 12.79 -6.17 9.48
CA VAL A 215 13.96 -6.83 8.91
C VAL A 215 14.03 -8.24 9.47
N VAL A 216 13.85 -9.20 8.58
CA VAL A 216 14.00 -10.63 8.86
C VAL A 216 15.25 -11.12 8.14
N SER A 217 15.88 -12.17 8.65
CA SER A 217 16.98 -12.86 8.02
C SER A 217 16.77 -14.38 7.97
N ALA A 218 17.36 -15.01 6.97
CA ALA A 218 17.40 -16.46 6.83
C ALA A 218 18.78 -16.89 6.37
N ALA A 219 19.41 -17.80 7.13
CA ALA A 219 20.76 -18.29 6.84
C ALA A 219 21.81 -17.17 6.60
N GLY A 220 21.68 -16.04 7.31
CA GLY A 220 22.57 -14.89 7.18
C GLY A 220 22.32 -13.97 5.97
N ARG A 221 21.20 -14.17 5.26
CA ARG A 221 20.70 -13.28 4.19
C ARG A 221 19.51 -12.47 4.69
N GLY A 222 19.44 -11.19 4.32
CA GLY A 222 18.31 -10.30 4.61
C GLY A 222 17.52 -9.91 3.35
N PRO A 223 16.53 -9.01 3.47
CA PRO A 223 15.74 -8.51 2.36
C PRO A 223 16.60 -7.77 1.32
N ASP A 224 16.15 -7.81 0.06
CA ASP A 224 16.74 -7.22 -1.14
C ASP A 224 15.66 -6.44 -1.91
N VAL A 225 15.10 -5.42 -1.26
CA VAL A 225 13.99 -4.61 -1.78
C VAL A 225 14.51 -3.34 -2.47
N ASP A 226 13.94 -2.96 -3.61
CA ASP A 226 14.24 -1.68 -4.25
C ASP A 226 13.67 -0.52 -3.41
N ALA A 227 14.57 0.16 -2.69
CA ALA A 227 14.23 1.28 -1.82
C ALA A 227 13.68 2.52 -2.56
N ASN A 228 13.84 2.62 -3.90
CA ASN A 228 13.23 3.71 -4.67
C ASN A 228 11.74 3.45 -4.94
N LEU A 229 11.40 2.17 -5.16
CA LEU A 229 10.05 1.71 -5.42
C LEU A 229 9.27 1.59 -4.10
N HIS A 230 9.78 0.78 -3.18
CA HIS A 230 9.21 0.57 -1.84
C HIS A 230 9.89 1.51 -0.86
N ARG A 231 9.62 2.81 -1.02
CA ARG A 231 10.22 3.85 -0.16
C ARG A 231 9.89 3.65 1.31
N ARG A 232 8.73 3.09 1.59
CA ARG A 232 8.18 2.81 2.92
C ARG A 232 7.36 1.53 2.86
N SER A 233 7.13 0.93 4.03
CA SER A 233 6.25 -0.22 4.16
C SER A 233 4.77 0.13 3.96
N GLY A 234 3.97 -0.87 3.60
CA GLY A 234 2.52 -0.74 3.52
C GLY A 234 1.90 -0.31 4.84
N LEU A 235 2.39 -0.87 5.95
CA LEU A 235 1.95 -0.49 7.30
C LEU A 235 2.26 0.98 7.61
N PHE A 236 3.44 1.48 7.24
CA PHE A 236 3.78 2.89 7.40
C PHE A 236 2.79 3.80 6.67
N TYR A 237 2.44 3.47 5.41
CA TYR A 237 1.49 4.26 4.63
C TYR A 237 0.09 4.26 5.26
N LEU A 238 -0.39 3.13 5.78
CA LEU A 238 -1.67 3.06 6.51
C LEU A 238 -1.66 3.90 7.78
N ASN A 239 -0.59 3.81 8.58
CA ASN A 239 -0.47 4.58 9.82
C ASN A 239 -0.46 6.08 9.55
N LEU A 240 0.28 6.52 8.53
CA LEU A 240 0.31 7.92 8.14
C LEU A 240 -1.04 8.39 7.57
N ALA A 241 -1.73 7.57 6.77
CA ALA A 241 -3.06 7.88 6.27
C ALA A 241 -4.07 8.07 7.42
N ALA A 242 -4.03 7.18 8.42
CA ALA A 242 -4.88 7.27 9.61
C ALA A 242 -4.65 8.59 10.37
N GLU A 243 -3.40 8.98 10.58
CA GLU A 243 -3.04 10.25 11.24
C GLU A 243 -3.63 11.45 10.49
N ARG A 244 -3.49 11.48 9.17
CA ARG A 244 -3.94 12.59 8.33
C ARG A 244 -5.46 12.69 8.19
N ILE A 245 -6.18 11.56 8.25
CA ILE A 245 -7.65 11.51 8.15
C ILE A 245 -8.35 11.83 9.46
N ALA A 246 -7.75 11.49 10.62
CA ALA A 246 -8.28 11.83 11.94
C ALA A 246 -8.55 13.34 12.11
N GLU A 247 -7.90 14.19 11.29
CA GLU A 247 -8.13 15.63 11.29
C GLU A 247 -9.44 16.06 10.59
N ASN A 248 -10.12 15.17 9.84
CA ASN A 248 -11.14 15.54 8.85
C ASN A 248 -12.48 14.76 8.91
N SER A 249 -12.52 13.48 9.32
CA SER A 249 -13.78 12.72 9.42
C SER A 249 -13.70 11.48 10.34
N ALA A 250 -14.58 11.39 11.33
CA ALA A 250 -14.61 10.29 12.31
C ALA A 250 -15.01 8.92 11.71
N GLU A 251 -15.89 8.91 10.69
CA GLU A 251 -16.32 7.67 10.03
C GLU A 251 -15.16 7.04 9.23
N VAL A 252 -14.34 7.87 8.59
CA VAL A 252 -13.16 7.42 7.86
C VAL A 252 -12.02 7.04 8.81
N GLU A 253 -11.93 7.72 9.97
CA GLU A 253 -11.00 7.36 11.05
C GLU A 253 -11.28 5.95 11.60
N ASP A 254 -12.55 5.63 11.89
CA ASP A 254 -12.95 4.30 12.37
C ASP A 254 -12.65 3.21 11.31
N ALA A 255 -13.03 3.42 10.06
CA ALA A 255 -12.79 2.48 8.95
C ALA A 255 -11.30 2.18 8.72
N ILE A 256 -10.46 3.23 8.74
CA ILE A 256 -9.00 3.07 8.58
C ILE A 256 -8.37 2.48 9.84
N GLY A 257 -8.90 2.79 11.03
CA GLY A 257 -8.50 2.15 12.28
C GLY A 257 -8.72 0.63 12.25
N GLU A 258 -9.89 0.19 11.78
CA GLU A 258 -10.19 -1.24 11.62
C GLU A 258 -9.31 -1.91 10.57
N LEU A 259 -9.07 -1.24 9.43
CA LEU A 259 -8.12 -1.69 8.41
C LEU A 259 -6.71 -1.85 8.98
N ARG A 260 -6.22 -0.84 9.69
CA ARG A 260 -4.90 -0.85 10.34
C ARG A 260 -4.79 -1.99 11.33
N ASP A 261 -5.78 -2.19 12.19
CA ASP A 261 -5.76 -3.22 13.22
C ASP A 261 -5.81 -4.63 12.58
N THR A 262 -6.57 -4.78 11.50
CA THR A 262 -6.65 -6.01 10.70
C THR A 262 -5.32 -6.33 10.02
N VAL A 263 -4.68 -5.34 9.39
CA VAL A 263 -3.36 -5.50 8.74
C VAL A 263 -2.26 -5.76 9.78
N ASN A 264 -2.27 -5.05 10.91
CA ASN A 264 -1.33 -5.28 12.00
C ASN A 264 -1.44 -6.70 12.56
N LYS A 265 -2.66 -7.18 12.78
CA LYS A 265 -2.89 -8.50 13.34
C LYS A 265 -2.51 -9.60 12.35
N ASN A 266 -3.11 -9.60 11.15
CA ASN A 266 -3.05 -10.76 10.26
C ASN A 266 -1.84 -10.73 9.31
N LEU A 267 -1.44 -9.56 8.82
CA LEU A 267 -0.34 -9.44 7.85
C LEU A 267 1.02 -9.21 8.50
N SER A 268 1.04 -8.83 9.78
CA SER A 268 2.28 -8.54 10.49
C SER A 268 2.55 -9.56 11.60
N LEU A 269 1.70 -9.64 12.63
CA LEU A 269 2.01 -10.46 13.81
C LEU A 269 1.97 -11.96 13.54
N GLU A 270 0.90 -12.45 12.91
CA GLU A 270 0.73 -13.89 12.66
C GLU A 270 1.81 -14.42 11.70
N ILE A 271 2.07 -13.70 10.61
CA ILE A 271 3.16 -14.03 9.68
C ILE A 271 4.50 -14.02 10.40
N LEU A 272 4.83 -13.01 11.19
CA LEU A 272 6.11 -12.95 11.91
C LEU A 272 6.28 -14.11 12.90
N GLN A 273 5.22 -14.47 13.64
CA GLN A 273 5.25 -15.61 14.54
C GLN A 273 5.46 -16.93 13.78
N GLU A 274 4.78 -17.13 12.65
CA GLU A 274 4.99 -18.31 11.82
C GLU A 274 6.41 -18.38 11.26
N LEU A 275 6.99 -17.26 10.84
CA LEU A 275 8.35 -17.21 10.30
C LEU A 275 9.41 -17.64 11.32
N GLU A 276 9.28 -17.26 12.60
CA GLU A 276 10.15 -17.77 13.65
C GLU A 276 10.03 -19.30 13.79
N THR A 277 8.80 -19.84 13.72
CA THR A 277 8.60 -21.30 13.75
C THR A 277 9.22 -22.01 12.55
N TRP A 278 9.34 -21.31 11.41
CA TRP A 278 9.96 -21.81 10.18
C TRP A 278 11.47 -21.59 10.12
N GLY A 279 12.08 -21.04 11.17
CA GLY A 279 13.53 -20.86 11.29
C GLY A 279 14.07 -19.55 10.74
N PHE A 280 13.20 -18.61 10.36
CA PHE A 280 13.63 -17.24 10.06
C PHE A 280 13.96 -16.50 11.37
N THR A 281 14.88 -15.54 11.30
CA THR A 281 15.31 -14.73 12.43
C THR A 281 14.80 -13.31 12.27
N ILE A 282 14.08 -12.80 13.26
CA ILE A 282 13.65 -11.39 13.29
C ILE A 282 14.82 -10.55 13.82
N GLU A 283 15.38 -9.67 12.99
CA GLU A 283 16.50 -8.78 13.35
C GLU A 283 15.97 -7.47 13.97
N SER A 284 14.90 -6.93 13.41
CA SER A 284 14.25 -5.72 13.92
C SER A 284 12.80 -5.58 13.43
N LEU A 285 11.95 -4.98 14.25
CA LEU A 285 10.57 -4.62 13.89
C LEU A 285 10.29 -3.14 14.16
N PRO A 286 9.33 -2.53 13.43
CA PRO A 286 8.73 -1.27 13.85
C PRO A 286 8.21 -1.38 15.29
N ALA A 287 8.40 -0.34 16.09
CA ALA A 287 8.03 -0.41 17.51
C ALA A 287 6.51 -0.57 17.75
N GLU A 288 5.66 -0.28 16.75
CA GLU A 288 4.22 -0.53 16.81
C GLU A 288 3.93 -2.02 16.90
N LEU A 289 4.72 -2.83 16.20
CA LEU A 289 4.67 -4.29 16.26
C LEU A 289 5.38 -4.84 17.50
N VAL A 290 6.48 -4.23 17.95
CA VAL A 290 7.19 -4.64 19.19
C VAL A 290 6.27 -4.57 20.41
N ASN A 291 5.52 -3.48 20.57
CA ASN A 291 4.61 -3.31 21.71
C ASN A 291 3.44 -4.30 21.71
N LEU A 292 3.08 -4.84 20.54
CA LEU A 292 2.04 -5.85 20.40
C LEU A 292 2.59 -7.26 20.71
N VAL A 293 3.83 -7.55 20.33
CA VAL A 293 4.51 -8.83 20.64
C VAL A 293 4.78 -8.98 22.14
N ASP A 294 5.19 -7.92 22.83
CA ASP A 294 5.46 -7.93 24.28
C ASP A 294 4.19 -7.95 25.16
N GLY A 295 3.01 -7.75 24.55
CA GLY A 295 1.72 -7.66 25.23
C GLY A 295 0.91 -8.97 25.26
N VAL A 296 1.43 -10.05 24.67
CA VAL A 296 0.79 -11.40 24.59
C VAL A 296 1.36 -12.35 25.64
#